data_AF-A0A821RAJ4-F1
#
_entry.id   AF-A0A821RAJ4-F1
#
_cell.length_a   1.000
_cell.length_b   1.000
_cell.length_c   1.000
_cell.angle_alpha   90.00
_cell.angle_beta   90.00
_cell.angle_gamma   90.00
#
_symmetry.space_group_name_H-M   'P 1'
#
loop_
_entity.id
_entity.type
_entity.pdbx_description
1 polymer ?
#
loop_
_entity_poly.entity_id
_entity_poly.type
_entity_poly.pdbx_seq_one_letter_code
_entity_poly.pdbx_strand_id
1 'polypeptide(L)'
;MTIILTFWKNNERRLPVLSIIAKRIFVIQASSAESERHFSAGGVIVNVKKDCLSESSVESLIVLREAYVNKMWPKCNTSAALVNRDDQEQQP
;
A
#
# COMPACT_ATOMS: atom_id res chain seq x y z
N MET A 1 -10.20 -5.77 17.33
CA MET A 1 -9.17 -5.38 18.33
C MET A 1 -8.54 -4.04 17.92
N THR A 2 -9.26 -2.92 18.05
CA THR A 2 -8.76 -1.56 17.65
C THR A 2 -9.09 -0.48 18.69
N ILE A 3 -9.50 -0.89 19.88
CA ILE A 3 -9.95 -0.04 21.01
C ILE A 3 -8.98 1.12 21.31
N ILE A 4 -7.67 0.87 21.22
CA ILE A 4 -6.65 1.90 21.47
C ILE A 4 -6.61 2.96 20.36
N LEU A 5 -6.70 2.58 19.09
CA LEU A 5 -6.70 3.52 17.97
C LEU A 5 -7.97 4.37 17.97
N THR A 6 -9.12 3.76 18.27
CA THR A 6 -10.40 4.48 18.40
C THR A 6 -10.36 5.47 19.56
N PHE A 7 -9.74 5.11 20.69
CA PHE A 7 -9.54 6.03 21.81
C PHE A 7 -8.76 7.27 21.38
N TRP A 8 -7.60 7.10 20.72
CA TRP A 8 -6.79 8.23 20.27
C TRP A 8 -7.48 9.07 19.19
N LYS A 9 -8.27 8.44 18.31
CA LYS A 9 -9.10 9.13 17.33
C LYS A 9 -10.18 10.00 17.99
N ASN A 10 -10.84 9.49 19.03
CA ASN A 10 -11.87 10.25 19.75
C ASN A 10 -11.26 11.37 20.61
N ASN A 11 -10.03 11.19 21.10
CA ASN A 11 -9.32 12.18 21.93
C ASN A 11 -8.45 13.15 21.13
N GLU A 12 -8.36 13.03 19.81
CA GLU A 12 -7.51 13.86 18.94
C GLU A 12 -7.79 15.36 19.10
N ARG A 13 -9.06 15.76 19.23
CA ARG A 13 -9.42 17.17 19.47
C ARG A 13 -8.98 17.68 20.84
N ARG A 14 -8.94 16.80 21.85
CA ARG A 14 -8.57 17.16 23.23
C ARG A 14 -7.05 17.11 23.44
N LEU A 15 -6.36 16.22 22.73
CA LEU A 15 -4.93 15.92 22.88
C LEU A 15 -4.26 15.87 21.49
N PRO A 16 -4.19 17.00 20.75
CA PRO A 16 -3.73 17.00 19.37
C PRO A 16 -2.30 16.49 19.22
N VAL A 17 -1.36 17.01 20.01
CA VAL A 17 0.05 16.61 19.93
C VAL A 17 0.25 15.14 20.32
N LEU A 18 -0.37 14.71 21.41
CA LEU A 18 -0.20 13.35 21.92
C LEU A 18 -0.85 12.31 20.98
N SER A 19 -1.97 12.66 20.34
CA SER A 19 -2.61 11.80 19.35
C SER A 19 -1.73 11.56 18.11
N ILE A 20 -0.94 12.57 17.69
CA ILE A 20 0.01 12.43 16.58
C ILE A 20 1.13 11.46 16.96
N ILE A 21 1.68 11.58 18.17
CA ILE A 21 2.74 10.71 18.68
C ILE A 21 2.21 9.28 18.81
N ALA A 22 1.03 9.10 19.41
CA ALA A 22 0.39 7.81 19.55
C ALA A 22 0.17 7.13 18.20
N LYS A 23 -0.34 7.86 17.19
CA LYS A 23 -0.50 7.33 15.82
C LYS A 23 0.82 6.83 15.22
N ARG A 24 1.93 7.56 15.43
CA ARG A 24 3.25 7.15 14.94
C ARG A 24 3.80 5.91 15.63
N ILE A 25 3.58 5.78 16.94
CA ILE A 25 4.07 4.63 17.71
C ILE A 25 3.24 3.38 17.40
N PHE A 26 1.91 3.51 17.37
CA PHE A 26 1.02 2.36 17.16
C PHE A 26 0.94 1.86 15.71
N VAL A 27 1.52 2.58 14.74
CA VAL A 27 1.65 2.06 13.36
C VAL A 27 2.74 1.00 13.26
N ILE A 28 3.70 0.99 14.19
CA ILE A 28 4.81 0.05 14.19
C ILE A 28 4.34 -1.24 14.86
N GLN A 29 4.45 -2.35 14.15
CA GLN A 29 4.17 -3.66 14.72
C GLN A 29 5.23 -4.01 15.75
N ALA A 30 4.81 -4.53 16.90
CA ALA A 30 5.73 -4.95 17.96
C ALA A 30 6.52 -6.22 17.61
N SER A 31 6.15 -6.93 16.54
CA SER A 31 6.75 -8.19 16.10
C SER A 31 6.96 -8.19 14.59
N SER A 32 8.01 -8.91 14.15
CA SER A 32 8.27 -9.21 12.73
C SER A 32 7.26 -10.19 12.15
N ALA A 33 6.44 -10.87 12.98
CA ALA A 33 5.52 -11.92 12.53
C ALA A 33 4.56 -11.46 11.42
N GLU A 34 4.09 -10.22 11.48
CA GLU A 34 3.25 -9.67 10.41
C GLU A 34 4.06 -9.48 9.12
N SER A 35 5.29 -8.98 9.20
CA SER A 35 6.15 -8.83 8.02
C SER A 35 6.48 -10.20 7.42
N GLU A 36 6.82 -11.19 8.25
CA GLU A 36 7.08 -12.57 7.83
C GLU A 36 5.88 -13.22 7.15
N ARG A 37 4.65 -12.93 7.60
CA ARG A 37 3.43 -13.41 6.93
C ARG A 37 3.28 -12.83 5.53
N HIS A 38 3.53 -11.54 5.36
CA HIS A 38 3.50 -10.90 4.03
C HIS A 38 4.59 -11.47 3.11
N PHE A 39 5.81 -11.66 3.62
CA PHE A 39 6.90 -12.28 2.85
C PHE A 39 6.64 -13.75 2.53
N SER A 40 6.05 -14.52 3.45
CA SER A 40 5.69 -15.92 3.22
C SER A 40 4.58 -16.06 2.18
N ALA A 41 3.55 -15.20 2.25
CA ALA A 41 2.51 -15.11 1.22
C ALA A 41 3.10 -14.69 -0.14
N GLY A 42 4.06 -13.77 -0.15
CA GLY A 42 4.85 -13.41 -1.32
C GLY A 42 5.67 -14.56 -1.88
N GLY A 43 6.26 -15.39 -1.01
CA GLY A 43 7.03 -16.58 -1.40
C GLY A 43 6.22 -17.61 -2.19
N VAL A 44 4.90 -17.70 -1.98
CA VAL A 44 4.02 -18.53 -2.81
C VAL A 44 3.95 -18.02 -4.24
N ILE A 45 3.97 -16.70 -4.45
CA ILE A 45 4.02 -16.08 -5.79
C ILE A 45 5.34 -16.44 -6.49
N VAL A 46 6.44 -16.41 -5.74
CA VAL A 46 7.79 -16.77 -6.22
C VAL A 46 7.86 -18.25 -6.59
N ASN A 47 7.21 -19.14 -5.83
CA ASN A 47 7.24 -20.58 -6.08
C ASN A 47 6.42 -21.01 -7.32
N VAL A 48 5.36 -20.26 -7.67
CA VAL A 48 4.47 -20.60 -8.80
C VAL A 48 5.01 -20.11 -10.16
N LYS A 49 5.93 -19.12 -10.19
CA LYS A 49 6.48 -18.53 -11.43
C LYS A 49 8.00 -18.75 -11.57
N LYS A 50 8.41 -20.02 -11.71
CA LYS A 50 9.81 -20.39 -12.02
C LYS A 50 10.27 -20.06 -13.45
N ASP A 51 9.54 -19.24 -14.18
CA ASP A 51 9.94 -18.78 -15.52
C ASP A 51 10.59 -17.39 -15.42
N CYS A 52 11.90 -17.35 -15.19
CA CYS A 52 12.81 -16.21 -15.45
C CYS A 52 12.37 -14.80 -14.98
N LEU A 53 11.72 -14.65 -13.82
CA LEU A 53 11.48 -13.33 -13.25
C LEU A 53 12.74 -12.81 -12.55
N SER A 54 13.11 -11.57 -12.86
CA SER A 54 14.16 -10.86 -12.12
C SER A 54 13.72 -10.59 -10.67
N GLU A 55 14.69 -10.52 -9.75
CA GLU A 55 14.44 -10.20 -8.33
C GLU A 55 13.63 -8.90 -8.16
N SER A 56 13.93 -7.88 -8.98
CA SER A 56 13.20 -6.61 -9.01
C SER A 56 11.74 -6.76 -9.43
N SER A 57 11.46 -7.64 -10.40
CA SER A 57 10.08 -7.94 -10.83
C SER A 57 9.29 -8.67 -9.74
N VAL A 58 9.94 -9.53 -8.98
CA VAL A 58 9.34 -10.24 -7.84
C VAL A 58 8.97 -9.27 -6.72
N GLU A 59 9.89 -8.40 -6.33
CA GLU A 59 9.66 -7.39 -5.29
C GLU A 59 8.47 -6.49 -5.66
N SER A 60 8.46 -5.98 -6.91
CA SER A 60 7.36 -5.17 -7.43
C SER A 60 6.01 -5.89 -7.39
N LEU A 61 6.00 -7.20 -7.70
CA LEU A 61 4.78 -8.01 -7.71
C LEU A 61 4.24 -8.28 -6.29
N ILE A 62 5.13 -8.49 -5.31
CA ILE A 62 4.75 -8.63 -3.90
C ILE A 62 4.13 -7.32 -3.41
N VAL A 63 4.79 -6.17 -3.66
CA VAL A 63 4.27 -4.85 -3.30
C VAL A 63 2.92 -4.58 -3.96
N LEU A 64 2.77 -4.92 -5.26
CA LEU A 64 1.52 -4.74 -5.98
C LEU A 64 0.38 -5.59 -5.40
N ARG A 65 0.65 -6.85 -5.07
CA ARG A 65 -0.33 -7.73 -4.42
C ARG A 65 -0.79 -7.14 -3.09
N GLU A 66 0.14 -6.71 -2.25
CA GLU A 66 -0.19 -6.14 -0.95
C GLU A 66 -0.97 -4.83 -1.08
N ALA A 67 -0.59 -3.97 -2.02
CA ALA A 67 -1.34 -2.75 -2.33
C ALA A 67 -2.78 -3.06 -2.79
N TYR A 68 -2.96 -4.12 -3.60
CA TYR A 68 -4.28 -4.57 -4.05
C TYR A 68 -5.13 -5.12 -2.89
N VAL A 69 -4.57 -6.00 -2.05
CA VAL A 69 -5.25 -6.56 -0.87
C VAL A 69 -5.64 -5.47 0.12
N ASN A 70 -4.75 -4.51 0.36
CA ASN A 70 -4.99 -3.38 1.26
C ASN A 70 -5.85 -2.27 0.64
N LYS A 71 -6.33 -2.44 -0.60
CA LYS A 71 -7.14 -1.44 -1.34
C LYS A 71 -6.49 -0.05 -1.32
N MET A 72 -5.16 -0.03 -1.41
CA MET A 72 -4.35 1.17 -1.26
C MET A 72 -4.42 2.08 -2.48
N TRP A 73 -4.83 1.52 -3.63
CA TRP A 73 -5.05 2.30 -4.85
C TRP A 73 -6.32 3.16 -4.72
N PRO A 74 -6.22 4.50 -4.84
CA PRO A 74 -7.40 5.35 -4.92
C PRO A 74 -8.19 4.93 -6.16
N LYS A 75 -9.50 4.70 -6.01
CA LYS A 75 -10.36 4.45 -7.18
C LYS A 75 -10.24 5.65 -8.12
N CYS A 76 -9.47 5.51 -9.19
CA CYS A 76 -9.44 6.49 -10.25
C CYS A 76 -10.87 6.58 -10.78
N ASN A 77 -11.48 7.76 -10.70
CA ASN A 77 -12.65 8.09 -11.49
C ASN A 77 -12.21 8.21 -12.95
N THR A 78 -12.14 7.06 -13.63
CA THR A 78 -11.75 6.94 -15.04
C THR A 78 -12.83 7.53 -15.96
N SER A 79 -12.94 8.86 -15.96
CA SER A 79 -13.58 9.61 -17.05
C SER A 79 -12.87 10.92 -17.39
N ALA A 80 -11.76 11.27 -16.73
CA ALA A 80 -11.07 12.54 -16.99
C ALA A 80 -9.63 12.43 -17.53
N ALA A 81 -9.01 11.24 -17.57
CA ALA A 81 -7.57 11.11 -17.83
C ALA A 81 -7.19 10.47 -19.19
N LEU A 82 -8.14 10.15 -20.06
CA LEU A 82 -7.88 9.61 -21.41
C LEU A 82 -8.53 10.44 -22.52
N VAL A 83 -8.52 11.77 -22.39
CA VAL A 83 -8.69 12.67 -23.54
C VAL A 83 -7.53 13.65 -23.50
N ASN A 84 -6.86 13.80 -24.64
CA ASN A 84 -5.71 14.65 -24.92
C ASN A 84 -4.35 14.04 -24.58
N ARG A 85 -3.86 13.15 -25.45
CA ARG A 85 -2.43 13.13 -25.77
C ARG A 85 -2.04 12.56 -27.14
N ASP A 86 -2.94 12.58 -28.13
CA ASP A 86 -2.61 12.21 -29.52
C ASP A 86 -3.34 13.14 -30.50
N ASP A 87 -2.95 14.42 -30.57
CA ASP A 87 -3.27 15.31 -31.70
C ASP A 87 -2.46 16.61 -31.57
N GLN A 88 -1.20 16.63 -32.02
CA GLN A 88 -0.48 17.79 -32.58
C GLN A 88 1.01 17.41 -32.78
N GLU A 89 1.37 16.77 -33.90
CA GLU A 89 2.61 17.08 -34.65
C GLU A 89 2.69 16.29 -35.97
N GLN A 90 2.12 16.89 -37.03
CA GLN A 90 2.47 16.71 -38.45
C GLN A 90 1.55 17.72 -39.19
N GLN A 91 2.01 18.69 -39.96
CA GLN A 91 3.06 18.69 -40.99
C GLN A 91 3.52 20.15 -41.29
N PRO A 92 4.67 20.33 -41.97
CA PRO A 92 5.00 21.58 -42.66
C PRO A 92 4.05 21.90 -43.83
#